data_AF-A0A817M0M1-F1
#
_entry.id   AF-A0A817M0M1-F1
#
_cell.length_a   1.000
_cell.length_b   1.000
_cell.length_c   1.000
_cell.angle_alpha   90.00
_cell.angle_beta   90.00
_cell.angle_gamma   90.00
#
_symmetry.space_group_name_H-M   'P 1'
#
loop_
_entity.id
_entity.type
_entity.pdbx_description
1 polymer ?
#
loop_
_entity_poly.entity_id
_entity_poly.type
_entity_poly.pdbx_seq_one_letter_code
_entity_poly.pdbx_strand_id
1 'polypeptide(L)'
;MAIQLLEVHKEVIGDEEHLEKIAHLHYLIGDSYNIIDDDHTSIEYYEAALKYNILSSSITDELHTYLSDLYIKYIEKYTLVIEHLKQSLNIKINQDNENILDIALFNNEIGWYYYMINDCISALLYCQEAMSFYEQDSNAPATNMEYVFSTIN
;
A
#
# COMPACT_ATOMS: atom_id res chain seq x y z
N MET A 1 -4.28 17.45 -23.21
CA MET A 1 -4.35 16.36 -24.23
C MET A 1 -4.75 14.99 -23.65
N ALA A 2 -4.79 14.81 -22.31
CA ALA A 2 -5.19 13.54 -21.68
C ALA A 2 -6.71 13.24 -21.74
N ILE A 3 -7.56 14.28 -21.76
CA ILE A 3 -9.03 14.12 -21.66
C ILE A 3 -9.64 13.45 -22.91
N GLN A 4 -9.07 13.67 -24.11
CA GLN A 4 -9.59 13.06 -25.35
C GLN A 4 -9.27 11.56 -25.48
N LEU A 5 -8.31 11.01 -24.72
CA LEU A 5 -8.03 9.58 -24.78
C LEU A 5 -9.12 8.76 -24.07
N LEU A 6 -9.70 9.28 -22.97
CA LEU A 6 -10.58 8.50 -22.10
C LEU A 6 -11.96 8.20 -22.71
N GLU A 7 -12.51 9.08 -23.54
CA GLU A 7 -13.88 8.93 -24.10
C GLU A 7 -13.98 7.87 -25.22
N VAL A 8 -12.85 7.50 -25.84
CA VAL A 8 -12.82 6.46 -26.90
C VAL A 8 -12.88 5.04 -26.32
N HIS A 9 -12.68 4.87 -25.01
CA HIS A 9 -12.32 3.58 -24.40
C HIS A 9 -13.48 2.70 -23.91
N LYS A 10 -14.74 3.05 -24.22
CA LYS A 10 -15.90 2.20 -23.88
C LYS A 10 -16.18 1.06 -24.86
N GLU A 11 -15.43 0.93 -25.96
CA GLU A 11 -15.71 -0.06 -27.02
C GLU A 11 -14.63 -1.13 -27.26
N VAL A 12 -13.51 -1.14 -26.55
CA VAL A 12 -12.46 -2.16 -26.76
C VAL A 12 -12.37 -3.10 -25.56
N ILE A 13 -13.35 -3.99 -25.47
CA ILE A 13 -13.20 -5.25 -24.73
C ILE A 13 -12.28 -6.13 -25.58
N GLY A 14 -11.01 -6.32 -25.21
CA GLY A 14 -10.24 -7.42 -25.80
C GLY A 14 -8.72 -7.39 -25.84
N ASP A 15 -8.01 -6.43 -25.26
CA ASP A 15 -6.54 -6.50 -25.22
C ASP A 15 -6.01 -6.20 -23.81
N GLU A 16 -5.56 -7.25 -23.12
CA GLU A 16 -4.92 -7.15 -21.80
C GLU A 16 -3.74 -6.16 -21.83
N GLU A 17 -2.98 -6.11 -22.93
CA GLU A 17 -1.89 -5.16 -23.12
C GLU A 17 -2.39 -3.71 -23.13
N HIS A 18 -3.57 -3.47 -23.71
CA HIS A 18 -4.20 -2.17 -23.72
C HIS A 18 -4.67 -1.76 -22.32
N LEU A 19 -5.29 -2.67 -21.57
CA LEU A 19 -5.73 -2.44 -20.19
C LEU A 19 -4.55 -2.19 -19.25
N GLU A 20 -3.45 -2.92 -19.41
CA GLU A 20 -2.22 -2.71 -18.65
C GLU A 20 -1.63 -1.32 -18.91
N LYS A 21 -1.54 -0.89 -20.18
CA LYS A 21 -1.10 0.46 -20.52
C LYS A 21 -1.97 1.55 -19.88
N ILE A 22 -3.29 1.35 -19.86
CA ILE A 22 -4.22 2.31 -19.25
C ILE A 22 -4.01 2.36 -17.73
N ALA A 23 -3.89 1.21 -17.07
CA ALA A 23 -3.62 1.14 -15.64
C ALA A 23 -2.30 1.85 -15.30
N HIS A 24 -1.25 1.63 -16.10
CA HIS A 24 0.05 2.28 -15.93
C HIS A 24 -0.01 3.79 -16.17
N LEU A 25 -0.81 4.25 -17.15
CA LEU A 25 -1.05 5.67 -17.37
C LEU A 25 -1.76 6.32 -16.18
N HIS A 26 -2.76 5.65 -15.60
CA HIS A 26 -3.41 6.14 -14.38
C HIS A 26 -2.41 6.25 -13.22
N TYR A 27 -1.57 5.24 -13.01
CA TYR A 27 -0.50 5.29 -12.00
C TYR A 27 0.44 6.50 -12.22
N LEU A 28 0.98 6.68 -13.42
CA LEU A 28 1.91 7.79 -13.72
C LEU A 28 1.26 9.18 -13.56
N ILE A 29 -0.03 9.31 -13.88
CA ILE A 29 -0.76 10.55 -13.67
C ILE A 29 -0.97 10.78 -12.17
N GLY A 30 -1.32 9.75 -11.40
CA GLY A 30 -1.44 9.83 -9.95
C GLY A 30 -0.14 10.27 -9.28
N ASP A 31 1.00 9.74 -9.74
CA ASP A 31 2.34 10.11 -9.26
C ASP A 31 2.69 11.56 -9.60
N SER A 32 2.36 11.99 -10.82
CA SER A 32 2.55 13.39 -11.22
C SER A 32 1.76 14.37 -10.33
N TYR A 33 0.54 14.00 -9.93
CA TYR A 33 -0.26 14.81 -9.01
C TYR A 33 0.26 14.76 -7.57
N ASN A 34 0.76 13.60 -7.12
CA ASN A 34 1.42 13.45 -5.83
C ASN A 34 2.61 14.41 -5.69
N ILE A 35 3.46 14.47 -6.73
CA ILE A 35 4.65 15.33 -6.78
C ILE A 35 4.32 16.83 -6.63
N ILE A 36 3.13 17.26 -7.07
CA ILE A 36 2.68 18.66 -6.96
C ILE A 36 1.75 18.89 -5.76
N ASP A 37 1.70 17.96 -4.82
CA ASP A 37 0.86 17.99 -3.60
C ASP A 37 -0.65 18.10 -3.89
N ASP A 38 -1.12 17.63 -5.05
CA ASP A 38 -2.54 17.44 -5.32
C ASP A 38 -2.98 16.03 -4.89
N ASP A 39 -3.01 15.85 -3.56
CA ASP A 39 -3.30 14.57 -2.92
C ASP A 39 -4.67 14.01 -3.33
N HIS A 40 -5.68 14.87 -3.46
CA HIS A 40 -7.04 14.47 -3.83
C HIS A 40 -7.06 13.83 -5.22
N THR A 41 -6.49 14.50 -6.21
CA THR A 41 -6.47 13.96 -7.58
C THR A 41 -5.50 12.79 -7.69
N SER A 42 -4.40 12.77 -6.94
CA SER A 42 -3.52 11.60 -6.85
C SER A 42 -4.27 10.33 -6.42
N ILE A 43 -5.08 10.42 -5.35
CA ILE A 43 -5.93 9.30 -4.88
C ILE A 43 -6.85 8.80 -6.00
N GLU A 44 -7.57 9.70 -6.69
CA GLU A 44 -8.50 9.31 -7.75
C GLU A 44 -7.82 8.49 -8.87
N TYR A 45 -6.61 8.88 -9.26
CA TYR A 45 -5.85 8.21 -10.31
C TYR A 45 -5.23 6.90 -9.83
N TYR A 46 -4.73 6.83 -8.61
CA TYR A 46 -4.24 5.58 -8.02
C TYR A 46 -5.36 4.54 -7.85
N GLU A 47 -6.54 4.94 -7.37
CA GLU A 47 -7.71 4.06 -7.33
C GLU A 47 -8.15 3.62 -8.73
N ALA A 48 -8.07 4.51 -9.73
CA ALA A 48 -8.37 4.16 -11.12
C ALA A 48 -7.39 3.11 -11.66
N ALA A 49 -6.10 3.20 -11.34
CA ALA A 49 -5.09 2.22 -11.73
C ALA A 49 -5.40 0.83 -11.14
N LEU A 50 -5.73 0.77 -9.84
CA LEU A 50 -6.05 -0.49 -9.15
C LEU A 50 -7.32 -1.18 -9.67
N LYS A 51 -8.29 -0.44 -10.20
CA LYS A 51 -9.55 -1.02 -10.74
C LYS A 51 -9.34 -2.02 -11.87
N TYR A 52 -8.21 -1.93 -12.59
CA TYR A 52 -7.90 -2.84 -13.68
C TYR A 52 -7.36 -4.20 -13.20
N ASN A 53 -6.79 -4.28 -11.99
CA ASN A 53 -6.25 -5.50 -11.40
C ASN A 53 -5.35 -6.32 -12.36
N ILE A 54 -4.52 -5.63 -13.14
CA ILE A 54 -3.68 -6.20 -14.19
C ILE A 54 -2.20 -5.75 -14.07
N LEU A 55 -1.91 -4.88 -13.12
CA LEU A 55 -0.56 -4.38 -12.86
C LEU A 55 0.29 -5.46 -12.18
N SER A 56 1.61 -5.32 -12.32
CA SER A 56 2.54 -6.19 -11.59
C SER A 56 2.33 -6.08 -10.08
N SER A 57 2.72 -7.11 -9.34
CA SER A 57 2.64 -7.11 -7.88
C SER A 57 3.44 -5.96 -7.26
N SER A 58 4.58 -5.60 -7.85
CA SER A 58 5.40 -4.46 -7.40
C SER A 58 4.67 -3.12 -7.50
N ILE A 59 4.04 -2.83 -8.65
CA ILE A 59 3.31 -1.57 -8.83
C ILE A 59 2.04 -1.57 -7.96
N THR A 60 1.39 -2.73 -7.81
CA THR A 60 0.20 -2.86 -6.97
C THR A 60 0.53 -2.64 -5.48
N ASP A 61 1.67 -3.16 -5.01
CA ASP A 61 2.20 -2.92 -3.66
C ASP A 61 2.47 -1.43 -3.39
N GLU A 62 3.14 -0.78 -4.35
CA GLU A 62 3.45 0.64 -4.30
C GLU A 62 2.19 1.52 -4.26
N LEU A 63 1.21 1.23 -5.13
CA LEU A 63 -0.08 1.92 -5.16
C LEU A 63 -0.82 1.82 -3.82
N HIS A 64 -0.84 0.64 -3.20
CA HIS A 64 -1.45 0.46 -1.89
C HIS A 64 -0.74 1.25 -0.80
N THR A 65 0.60 1.24 -0.80
CA THR A 65 1.41 2.02 0.15
C THR A 65 1.15 3.53 0.00
N TYR A 66 1.13 4.04 -1.23
CA TYR A 66 0.83 5.45 -1.49
C TYR A 66 -0.58 5.84 -1.10
N LEU A 67 -1.57 4.98 -1.39
CA LEU A 67 -2.94 5.24 -0.98
C LEU A 67 -3.08 5.27 0.55
N SER A 68 -2.44 4.36 1.29
CA SER A 68 -2.46 4.43 2.76
C SER A 68 -1.91 5.76 3.27
N ASP A 69 -0.76 6.20 2.76
CA ASP A 69 -0.12 7.46 3.16
C ASP A 69 -1.00 8.68 2.87
N LEU A 70 -1.60 8.71 1.67
CA LEU A 70 -2.50 9.78 1.26
C LEU A 70 -3.79 9.80 2.07
N TYR A 71 -4.35 8.63 2.40
CA TYR A 71 -5.55 8.54 3.25
C TYR A 71 -5.30 9.01 4.68
N ILE A 72 -4.08 8.84 5.20
CA ILE A 72 -3.66 9.42 6.49
C ILE A 72 -3.53 10.94 6.36
N LYS A 73 -2.76 11.41 5.37
CA LYS A 73 -2.40 12.84 5.18
C LYS A 73 -3.64 13.71 4.95
N TYR A 74 -4.60 13.25 4.16
CA TYR A 74 -5.63 14.12 3.59
C TYR A 74 -7.06 13.85 4.08
N ILE A 75 -7.40 12.61 4.48
CA ILE A 75 -8.80 12.22 4.72
C ILE A 75 -9.04 11.60 6.11
N GLU A 76 -7.99 11.29 6.88
CA GLU A 76 -8.06 10.60 8.18
C GLU A 76 -8.95 9.34 8.14
N LYS A 77 -9.01 8.66 6.98
CA LYS A 77 -9.85 7.47 6.77
C LYS A 77 -9.09 6.20 7.18
N TYR A 78 -8.87 6.04 8.47
CA TYR A 78 -8.08 4.91 9.01
C TYR A 78 -8.57 3.52 8.57
N THR A 79 -9.87 3.34 8.30
CA THR A 79 -10.37 2.06 7.75
C THR A 79 -9.84 1.77 6.34
N LEU A 80 -9.70 2.78 5.47
CA LEU A 80 -9.12 2.61 4.14
C LEU A 80 -7.60 2.42 4.22
N VAL A 81 -6.95 3.10 5.17
CA VAL A 81 -5.52 2.89 5.47
C VAL A 81 -5.27 1.43 5.82
N ILE A 82 -6.05 0.88 6.76
CA ILE A 82 -5.99 -0.54 7.14
C ILE A 82 -6.19 -1.46 5.94
N GLU A 83 -7.19 -1.18 5.09
CA GLU A 83 -7.46 -1.98 3.90
C GLU A 83 -6.25 -2.03 2.96
N HIS A 84 -5.68 -0.88 2.63
CA HIS A 84 -4.53 -0.80 1.72
C HIS A 84 -3.25 -1.40 2.31
N LEU A 85 -2.96 -1.15 3.59
CA LEU A 85 -1.83 -1.79 4.27
C LEU A 85 -1.96 -3.32 4.28
N LYS A 86 -3.17 -3.86 4.47
CA LYS A 86 -3.41 -5.31 4.40
C LYS A 86 -3.21 -5.88 3.00
N GLN A 87 -3.60 -5.15 1.96
CA GLN A 87 -3.36 -5.58 0.58
C GLN A 87 -1.86 -5.60 0.25
N SER A 88 -1.13 -4.54 0.61
CA SER A 88 0.33 -4.47 0.47
C SER A 88 1.04 -5.58 1.25
N LEU A 89 0.67 -5.78 2.52
CA LEU A 89 1.19 -6.89 3.34
C LEU A 89 0.96 -8.25 2.69
N ASN A 90 -0.23 -8.49 2.14
CA ASN A 90 -0.52 -9.74 1.44
C ASN A 90 0.35 -9.91 0.19
N ILE A 91 0.64 -8.83 -0.55
CA ILE A 91 1.56 -8.92 -1.69
C ILE A 91 2.97 -9.28 -1.21
N LYS A 92 3.48 -8.60 -0.19
CA LYS A 92 4.83 -8.82 0.36
C LYS A 92 5.04 -10.24 0.88
N ILE A 93 4.04 -10.82 1.55
CA ILE A 93 4.07 -12.21 2.02
C ILE A 93 4.08 -13.20 0.85
N ASN A 94 3.54 -12.84 -0.32
CA ASN A 94 3.49 -13.75 -1.47
C ASN A 94 4.67 -13.57 -2.45
N GLN A 95 5.66 -12.73 -2.13
CA GLN A 95 6.86 -12.53 -2.96
C GLN A 95 7.99 -13.48 -2.52
N ASP A 96 8.79 -13.99 -3.46
CA ASP A 96 9.88 -14.95 -3.20
C ASP A 96 11.00 -14.41 -2.28
N ASN A 97 10.97 -13.13 -1.91
CA ASN A 97 11.97 -12.43 -1.11
C ASN A 97 11.36 -11.75 0.14
N GLU A 98 10.42 -12.42 0.82
CA GLU A 98 9.80 -11.96 2.06
C GLU A 98 10.83 -11.35 3.03
N ASN A 99 10.68 -10.06 3.31
CA ASN A 99 11.45 -9.38 4.34
C ASN A 99 10.66 -9.43 5.65
N ILE A 100 11.10 -10.27 6.58
CA ILE A 100 10.47 -10.47 7.89
C ILE A 100 10.29 -9.14 8.64
N LEU A 101 11.24 -8.21 8.52
CA LEU A 101 11.15 -6.91 9.17
C LEU A 101 10.10 -6.01 8.53
N ASP A 102 9.96 -6.03 7.19
CA ASP A 102 8.90 -5.28 6.52
C ASP A 102 7.53 -5.83 6.93
N ILE A 103 7.37 -7.15 6.99
CA ILE A 103 6.14 -7.79 7.46
C ILE A 103 5.82 -7.36 8.91
N ALA A 104 6.82 -7.30 9.79
CA ALA A 104 6.64 -6.86 11.17
C ALA A 104 6.18 -5.38 11.25
N LEU A 105 6.77 -4.51 10.43
CA LEU A 105 6.41 -3.09 10.36
C LEU A 105 4.96 -2.90 9.88
N PHE A 106 4.56 -3.57 8.80
CA PHE A 106 3.18 -3.50 8.30
C PHE A 106 2.17 -3.99 9.34
N ASN A 107 2.45 -5.09 10.05
CA ASN A 107 1.59 -5.56 11.13
C ASN A 107 1.50 -4.52 12.27
N ASN A 108 2.60 -3.87 12.63
CA ASN A 108 2.59 -2.82 13.64
C ASN A 108 1.74 -1.62 13.21
N GLU A 109 1.88 -1.15 11.98
CA GLU A 109 1.10 -0.03 11.44
C GLU A 109 -0.39 -0.35 11.37
N ILE A 110 -0.75 -1.54 10.88
CA ILE A 110 -2.14 -2.00 10.86
C ILE A 110 -2.71 -2.03 12.29
N GLY A 111 -1.95 -2.54 13.26
CA GLY A 111 -2.32 -2.54 14.67
C GLY A 111 -2.56 -1.13 15.22
N TRP A 112 -1.69 -0.18 14.87
CA TRP A 112 -1.86 1.22 15.23
C TRP A 112 -3.16 1.81 14.67
N TYR A 113 -3.47 1.60 13.39
CA TYR A 113 -4.70 2.14 12.81
C TYR A 113 -5.97 1.46 13.34
N TYR A 114 -5.92 0.19 13.73
CA TYR A 114 -7.04 -0.43 14.46
C TYR A 114 -7.27 0.23 15.82
N TYR A 115 -6.19 0.58 16.53
CA TYR A 115 -6.29 1.34 17.77
C TYR A 115 -6.93 2.72 17.52
N MET A 116 -6.55 3.42 16.45
CA MET A 116 -7.13 4.72 16.08
C MET A 116 -8.64 4.67 15.80
N ILE A 117 -9.17 3.52 15.36
CA ILE A 117 -10.62 3.30 15.19
C ILE A 117 -11.29 2.62 16.40
N ASN A 118 -10.60 2.54 17.55
CA ASN A 118 -11.05 1.92 18.79
C ASN A 118 -11.34 0.41 18.72
N ASP A 119 -10.78 -0.30 17.72
CA ASP A 119 -10.80 -1.76 17.68
C ASP A 119 -9.56 -2.32 18.38
N CYS A 120 -9.61 -2.33 19.71
CA CYS A 120 -8.51 -2.79 20.54
C CYS A 120 -8.20 -4.29 20.37
N ILE A 121 -9.17 -5.10 19.93
CA ILE A 121 -8.97 -6.55 19.75
C ILE A 121 -8.09 -6.77 18.52
N SER A 122 -8.47 -6.16 17.39
CA SER A 122 -7.67 -6.23 16.17
C SER A 122 -6.30 -5.58 16.37
N ALA A 123 -6.23 -4.43 17.05
CA ALA A 123 -4.96 -3.78 17.35
C ALA A 123 -3.99 -4.70 18.12
N LEU A 124 -4.48 -5.37 19.16
CA LEU A 124 -3.68 -6.29 19.96
C LEU A 124 -3.18 -7.49 19.12
N LEU A 125 -4.05 -8.07 18.29
CA LEU A 125 -3.70 -9.20 17.43
C LEU A 125 -2.54 -8.84 16.50
N TYR A 126 -2.66 -7.74 15.77
CA TYR A 126 -1.64 -7.28 14.82
C TYR A 126 -0.33 -6.87 15.51
N CYS A 127 -0.39 -6.26 16.69
CA CYS A 127 0.81 -5.98 17.49
C CYS A 127 1.51 -7.27 17.95
N GLN A 128 0.76 -8.30 18.35
CA GLN A 128 1.33 -9.61 18.73
C GLN A 128 1.98 -10.32 17.55
N GLU A 129 1.36 -10.26 16.36
CA GLU A 129 1.94 -10.79 15.13
C GLU A 129 3.25 -10.07 14.79
N ALA A 130 3.28 -8.73 14.83
CA ALA A 130 4.49 -7.94 14.62
C ALA A 130 5.62 -8.34 15.58
N MET A 131 5.32 -8.49 16.88
CA MET A 131 6.29 -8.95 17.88
C MET A 131 6.86 -10.32 17.54
N SER A 132 6.03 -11.26 17.08
CA SER A 132 6.49 -12.60 16.71
C SER A 132 7.50 -12.60 15.56
N PHE A 133 7.39 -11.65 14.63
CA PHE A 133 8.35 -11.48 13.53
C PHE A 133 9.66 -10.82 14.03
N TYR A 134 9.57 -9.81 14.90
CA TYR A 134 10.77 -9.23 15.52
C TYR A 134 11.54 -10.25 16.36
N GLU A 135 10.85 -11.14 17.08
CA GLU A 135 11.50 -12.23 17.82
C GLU A 135 12.20 -13.21 16.88
N GLN A 136 11.58 -13.55 15.75
CA GLN A 136 12.21 -14.40 14.72
C GLN A 136 13.47 -13.76 14.13
N ASP A 137 13.44 -12.45 13.83
CA ASP A 137 14.62 -11.72 13.33
C ASP A 137 15.72 -11.58 14.40
N SER A 138 15.37 -11.32 15.67
CA SER A 138 16.36 -11.20 16.75
C SER A 138 17.11 -12.50 17.06
N ASN A 139 16.52 -13.65 16.68
CA ASN A 139 17.17 -14.95 16.72
C ASN A 139 18.01 -15.24 15.46
N ALA A 140 17.98 -14.36 14.45
CA ALA A 140 18.86 -14.37 13.30
C ALA A 140 20.24 -13.76 13.67
N PRO A 141 21.34 -14.16 13.01
CA PRO A 141 22.67 -13.64 13.33
C PRO A 141 22.75 -12.10 13.23
N ALA A 142 23.23 -11.51 14.32
CA ALA A 142 23.23 -10.09 14.73
C ALA A 142 23.72 -9.04 13.73
N THR A 143 23.02 -8.83 12.60
CA THR A 143 23.44 -7.84 11.58
C THR A 143 22.46 -6.68 11.37
N ASN A 144 21.21 -6.74 11.87
CA ASN A 144 20.14 -5.79 11.46
C ASN A 144 19.46 -4.98 12.61
N MET A 145 19.95 -5.07 13.86
CA MET A 145 19.20 -4.59 15.04
C MET A 145 19.28 -3.07 15.35
N GLU A 146 19.92 -2.23 14.53
CA GLU A 146 20.06 -0.79 14.83
C GLU A 146 18.81 0.06 14.55
N TYR A 147 17.86 -0.40 13.72
CA TYR A 147 16.74 0.44 13.28
C TYR A 147 15.53 0.44 14.24
N VAL A 148 15.23 -0.69 14.88
CA VAL A 148 13.98 -0.95 15.62
C VAL A 148 13.80 -0.10 16.89
N PHE A 149 14.88 0.36 17.52
CA PHE A 149 14.80 1.10 18.79
C PHE A 149 14.69 2.62 18.64
N SER A 150 14.82 3.16 17.42
CA SER A 150 14.83 4.61 17.16
C SER A 150 13.43 5.24 17.04
N THR A 151 12.40 4.44 16.81
CA THR A 151 11.01 4.91 16.58
C THR A 151 10.12 4.84 17.83
N ILE A 152 10.65 4.39 18.98
CA ILE A 152 9.89 4.22 20.23
C ILE A 152 10.18 5.33 21.27
N ASN A 153 11.00 6.35 20.97
CA ASN A 153 11.26 7.48 21.89
C ASN A 153 10.84 8.84 21.33
#